data_AF-A0A7Z1S0E3-F1
#
_entry.id   AF-A0A7Z1S0E3-F1
#
_cell.length_a   1.000
_cell.length_b   1.000
_cell.length_c   1.000
_cell.angle_alpha   90.00
_cell.angle_beta   90.00
_cell.angle_gamma   90.00
#
_symmetry.space_group_name_H-M   'P 1'
#
loop_
_entity.id
_entity.type
_entity.pdbx_description
1 polymer ?
#
loop_
_entity_poly.entity_id
_entity_poly.type
_entity_poly.pdbx_seq_one_letter_code
_entity_poly.pdbx_strand_id
1 'polypeptide(L)'
;MKRSALAIALIAALSGCGSGGEDGGSSSNTNTNSGAKSGSIKIDNISIKEGNSGNSDAKVRVTRSGGKDGVIKGKFRTTPGTALSDQDYLETVGEFELQDGVARIDLVIPIIGDVKDEDDETFSVQIFDVSGASSIERDTATVTITNDDSSPEISFTSEIRTTSEGSGRVKIPLQLNTSSGKDVSVSYELSGLAINGQDYSVISDSTIVFPAGTTEQFLELDIVQDDVPEGGETIKIKLTEANNATLSKQFETSVIILGDLVLNDTGVTRYVNGNDFDAQGAPNDLPGQDAEFGADTDSPNYLDGYAGFSFTKLDVSGNHLPHTATAWSCVLDNRTGIVWENKGDAITDIPSSLSEAEFKALVNDAWSASRNPSSKDYVPYPYYHWHQNWQAKNYLYTWYSKDRTNDGGSAGGASLEFQNRNAPVHNKAQCAFPTTDNAGYVKVTSCSTDDYIRAANELAVCGYKDWRLPSIEELRSIANYENSQTLLDTDYFYNYEGGAPIWSGTPSSNGEGTAWCMDSSNGQAKLCHKQSNSASIRLARGGKQ
;
A
#
# COMPACT_ATOMS: atom_id res chain seq x y z
N MET A 1 38.94 -31.21 -19.81
CA MET A 1 39.09 -31.91 -21.11
C MET A 1 39.90 -31.01 -22.02
N LYS A 2 41.06 -31.45 -22.51
CA LYS A 2 41.88 -30.67 -23.45
C LYS A 2 41.14 -30.54 -24.78
N ARG A 3 40.89 -29.32 -25.26
CA ARG A 3 40.41 -29.06 -26.62
C ARG A 3 41.39 -28.11 -27.32
N SER A 4 41.93 -28.61 -28.43
CA SER A 4 42.85 -27.91 -29.32
C SER A 4 42.19 -26.69 -29.96
N ALA A 5 42.83 -25.53 -29.89
CA ALA A 5 42.52 -24.38 -30.72
C ALA A 5 43.21 -24.52 -32.07
N LEU A 6 42.42 -24.50 -33.15
CA LEU A 6 42.86 -24.58 -34.54
C LEU A 6 42.88 -23.15 -35.10
N ALA A 7 44.07 -22.55 -35.24
CA ALA A 7 44.22 -21.24 -35.87
C ALA A 7 44.26 -21.41 -37.41
N ILE A 8 43.25 -20.90 -38.10
CA ILE A 8 43.18 -20.83 -39.57
C ILE A 8 43.69 -19.45 -40.00
N ALA A 9 44.87 -19.40 -40.61
CA ALA A 9 45.38 -18.20 -41.28
C ALA A 9 44.84 -18.11 -42.70
N LEU A 10 44.01 -17.10 -42.99
CA LEU A 10 43.50 -16.81 -44.32
C LEU A 10 44.48 -15.86 -45.05
N ILE A 11 45.22 -16.37 -46.03
CA ILE A 11 46.11 -15.59 -46.90
C ILE A 11 45.36 -15.27 -48.20
N ALA A 12 45.05 -13.99 -48.44
CA ALA A 12 44.57 -13.51 -49.73
C ALA A 12 45.74 -12.90 -50.52
N ALA A 13 46.12 -13.55 -51.62
CA ALA A 13 47.07 -13.04 -52.60
C ALA A 13 46.32 -12.38 -53.77
N LEU A 14 46.72 -11.16 -54.13
CA LEU A 14 46.30 -10.49 -55.37
C LEU A 14 47.55 -10.23 -56.22
N SER A 15 47.66 -10.99 -57.31
CA SER A 15 48.63 -10.81 -58.39
C SER A 15 47.99 -10.01 -59.52
N GLY A 16 48.59 -8.87 -59.88
CA GLY A 16 48.24 -8.09 -61.07
C GLY A 16 49.51 -7.71 -61.83
N CYS A 17 49.74 -8.37 -62.96
CA CYS A 17 50.80 -8.09 -63.92
C CYS A 17 50.31 -7.03 -64.94
N GLY A 18 51.19 -6.09 -65.31
CA GLY A 18 50.96 -5.16 -66.41
C GLY A 18 52.28 -4.54 -66.88
N SER A 19 52.74 -4.94 -68.07
CA SER A 19 53.95 -4.44 -68.72
C SER A 19 53.66 -3.26 -69.66
N GLY A 20 54.63 -2.35 -69.82
CA GLY A 20 54.73 -1.41 -70.95
C GLY A 20 56.01 -0.56 -70.88
N GLY A 21 56.87 -0.67 -71.90
CA GLY A 21 58.21 -0.08 -72.03
C GLY A 21 58.28 1.44 -72.15
N GLU A 22 59.40 2.03 -71.72
CA GLU A 22 60.55 2.54 -72.52
C GLU A 22 60.43 4.04 -72.86
N ASP A 23 61.28 4.90 -72.26
CA ASP A 23 62.32 5.62 -73.03
C ASP A 23 63.36 6.30 -72.09
N GLY A 24 64.57 6.49 -72.62
CA GLY A 24 65.82 6.63 -71.86
C GLY A 24 66.23 8.02 -71.34
N GLY A 25 67.32 8.00 -70.57
CA GLY A 25 68.00 9.20 -70.07
C GLY A 25 69.18 8.85 -69.16
N SER A 26 70.38 8.82 -69.73
CA SER A 26 71.68 8.63 -69.07
C SER A 26 71.93 9.68 -67.97
N SER A 27 72.31 9.25 -66.76
CA SER A 27 73.14 10.06 -65.85
C SER A 27 73.61 9.28 -64.62
N SER A 28 74.93 9.16 -64.52
CA SER A 28 75.73 9.25 -63.29
C SER A 28 75.46 8.24 -62.17
N ASN A 29 76.31 7.22 -62.18
CA ASN A 29 76.64 6.39 -61.03
C ASN A 29 77.14 7.26 -59.87
N THR A 30 76.29 7.52 -58.89
CA THR A 30 76.73 7.76 -57.51
C THR A 30 76.24 6.59 -56.68
N ASN A 31 77.21 5.75 -56.32
CA ASN A 31 77.07 4.68 -55.36
C ASN A 31 76.78 5.31 -53.98
N THR A 32 75.51 5.61 -53.71
CA THR A 32 75.04 5.66 -52.33
C THR A 32 74.73 4.23 -51.94
N ASN A 33 75.60 3.67 -51.11
CA ASN A 33 75.29 2.50 -50.32
C ASN A 33 74.15 2.88 -49.37
N SER A 34 72.91 2.95 -49.88
CA SER A 34 71.70 2.90 -49.07
C SER A 34 71.62 1.47 -48.54
N GLY A 35 72.44 1.19 -47.53
CA GLY A 35 72.46 -0.11 -46.87
C GLY A 35 71.03 -0.48 -46.51
N ALA A 36 70.64 -1.71 -46.85
CA ALA A 36 69.32 -2.24 -46.55
C ALA A 36 68.96 -1.93 -45.08
N LYS A 37 67.86 -1.21 -44.86
CA LYS A 37 67.44 -0.83 -43.51
C LYS A 37 66.27 -1.70 -43.11
N SER A 38 66.48 -2.49 -42.07
CA SER A 38 65.43 -3.36 -41.54
C SER A 38 64.35 -2.64 -40.73
N GLY A 39 64.57 -1.40 -40.32
CA GLY A 39 63.56 -0.58 -39.66
C GLY A 39 63.23 -1.02 -38.22
N SER A 40 62.72 -0.09 -37.43
CA SER A 40 62.22 -0.31 -36.07
C SER A 40 60.79 -0.83 -36.09
N ILE A 41 60.34 -1.46 -34.99
CA ILE A 41 58.94 -1.83 -34.81
C ILE A 41 58.36 -1.26 -33.52
N LYS A 42 57.04 -1.09 -33.50
CA LYS A 42 56.25 -0.77 -32.30
C LYS A 42 54.92 -1.52 -32.33
N ILE A 43 54.37 -1.79 -31.16
CA ILE A 43 52.98 -2.20 -30.98
C ILE A 43 52.15 -1.01 -30.47
N ASP A 44 50.92 -0.85 -31.00
CA ASP A 44 50.05 0.29 -30.69
C ASP A 44 48.91 -0.12 -29.74
N ASN A 45 48.59 0.75 -28.76
CA ASN A 45 47.43 0.59 -27.89
C ASN A 45 46.13 0.69 -28.71
N ILE A 46 45.09 -0.02 -28.29
CA ILE A 46 43.76 0.04 -28.91
C ILE A 46 42.66 0.06 -27.86
N SER A 47 41.47 0.50 -28.27
CA SER A 47 40.24 0.37 -27.51
C SER A 47 39.19 -0.29 -28.39
N ILE A 48 38.40 -1.19 -27.81
CA ILE A 48 37.38 -1.98 -28.48
C ILE A 48 36.19 -2.19 -27.55
N LYS A 49 34.99 -2.23 -28.11
CA LYS A 49 33.77 -2.63 -27.40
C LYS A 49 33.70 -4.15 -27.32
N GLU A 50 33.29 -4.69 -26.18
CA GLU A 50 33.13 -6.14 -26.01
C GLU A 50 32.02 -6.69 -26.91
N GLY A 51 30.90 -5.97 -27.02
CA GLY A 51 29.71 -6.38 -27.73
C GLY A 51 28.87 -7.40 -26.96
N ASN A 52 27.60 -7.56 -27.33
CA ASN A 52 26.65 -8.21 -26.41
C ASN A 52 26.66 -9.76 -26.40
N SER A 53 27.45 -10.40 -27.26
CA SER A 53 27.53 -11.87 -27.37
C SER A 53 28.68 -12.33 -28.29
N GLY A 54 29.13 -13.56 -28.07
CA GLY A 54 30.13 -14.20 -28.93
C GLY A 54 31.51 -13.56 -28.74
N ASN A 55 32.36 -13.65 -29.77
CA ASN A 55 33.70 -13.06 -29.70
C ASN A 55 33.89 -12.00 -30.77
N SER A 56 34.52 -10.89 -30.39
CA SER A 56 35.00 -9.86 -31.30
C SER A 56 36.54 -9.91 -31.41
N ASP A 57 37.08 -9.48 -32.54
CA ASP A 57 38.53 -9.56 -32.80
C ASP A 57 39.22 -8.23 -32.47
N ALA A 58 39.95 -8.17 -31.37
CA ALA A 58 40.87 -7.08 -31.08
C ALA A 58 42.11 -7.19 -31.98
N LYS A 59 42.26 -6.25 -32.91
CA LYS A 59 43.36 -6.21 -33.90
C LYS A 59 44.47 -5.28 -33.44
N VAL A 60 45.39 -5.81 -32.62
CA VAL A 60 46.51 -5.05 -32.06
C VAL A 60 47.62 -4.95 -33.10
N ARG A 61 47.88 -3.74 -33.59
CA ARG A 61 48.77 -3.52 -34.73
C ARG A 61 50.24 -3.44 -34.32
N VAL A 62 51.09 -4.21 -34.99
CA VAL A 62 52.54 -4.02 -35.02
C VAL A 62 52.91 -3.25 -36.29
N THR A 63 53.58 -2.10 -36.13
CA THR A 63 53.97 -1.20 -37.23
C THR A 63 55.49 -1.12 -37.35
N ARG A 64 56.00 -1.24 -38.58
CA ARG A 64 57.41 -1.09 -38.95
C ARG A 64 57.71 0.30 -39.52
N SER A 65 58.78 0.93 -39.05
CA SER A 65 59.20 2.30 -39.45
C SER A 65 60.69 2.39 -39.76
N GLY A 66 61.13 3.42 -40.50
CA GLY A 66 62.56 3.68 -40.73
C GLY A 66 63.30 2.71 -41.69
N GLY A 67 62.62 1.69 -42.22
CA GLY A 67 63.13 0.72 -43.19
C GLY A 67 62.13 -0.41 -43.45
N LYS A 68 62.19 -1.07 -44.62
CA LYS A 68 61.26 -2.16 -45.02
C LYS A 68 61.97 -3.43 -45.48
N ASP A 69 63.30 -3.50 -45.36
CA ASP A 69 64.09 -4.57 -45.95
C ASP A 69 64.27 -5.76 -45.00
N GLY A 70 63.98 -6.97 -45.46
CA GLY A 70 64.07 -8.20 -44.69
C GLY A 70 62.82 -8.52 -43.88
N VAL A 71 62.71 -9.79 -43.48
CA VAL A 71 61.60 -10.34 -42.68
C VAL A 71 61.84 -10.05 -41.20
N ILE A 72 60.79 -9.67 -40.47
CA ILE A 72 60.81 -9.53 -39.00
C ILE A 72 59.94 -10.64 -38.41
N LYS A 73 60.50 -11.41 -37.48
CA LYS A 73 59.79 -12.47 -36.75
C LYS A 73 59.82 -12.21 -35.26
N GLY A 74 58.77 -12.58 -34.55
CA GLY A 74 58.76 -12.53 -33.09
C GLY A 74 57.60 -13.33 -32.52
N LYS A 75 57.46 -13.31 -31.21
CA LYS A 75 56.36 -13.90 -30.46
C LYS A 75 55.55 -12.83 -29.77
N PHE A 76 54.32 -13.17 -29.39
CA PHE A 76 53.48 -12.32 -28.57
C PHE A 76 52.71 -13.13 -27.54
N ARG A 77 52.36 -12.49 -26.43
CA ARG A 77 51.51 -13.04 -25.37
C ARG A 77 50.63 -11.96 -24.76
N THR A 78 49.45 -12.35 -24.30
CA THR A 78 48.60 -11.52 -23.45
C THR A 78 49.03 -11.61 -21.99
N THR A 79 48.74 -10.58 -21.19
CA THR A 79 48.87 -10.60 -19.73
C THR A 79 47.69 -9.83 -19.13
N PRO A 80 46.96 -10.42 -18.16
CA PRO A 80 45.76 -9.80 -17.59
C PRO A 80 46.06 -8.48 -16.88
N GLY A 81 45.07 -7.60 -16.88
CA GLY A 81 45.07 -6.35 -16.11
C GLY A 81 43.85 -6.34 -15.19
N THR A 82 42.92 -5.40 -15.41
CA THR A 82 41.57 -5.48 -14.81
C THR A 82 40.70 -6.47 -15.56
N ALA A 83 40.88 -6.59 -16.88
CA ALA A 83 40.26 -7.65 -17.68
C ALA A 83 40.93 -9.01 -17.37
N LEU A 84 40.08 -10.00 -17.08
CA LEU A 84 40.38 -11.38 -16.78
C LEU A 84 40.29 -12.27 -18.02
N SER A 85 41.20 -13.25 -18.09
CA SER A 85 41.14 -14.27 -19.13
C SER A 85 39.94 -15.18 -18.92
N ASP A 86 39.35 -15.62 -20.03
CA ASP A 86 38.17 -16.48 -20.12
C ASP A 86 36.86 -15.85 -19.61
N GLN A 87 36.90 -14.57 -19.21
CA GLN A 87 35.71 -13.74 -18.93
C GLN A 87 35.59 -12.65 -19.99
N ASP A 88 36.62 -11.82 -20.14
CA ASP A 88 36.54 -10.61 -20.98
C ASP A 88 37.36 -10.77 -22.27
N TYR A 89 38.39 -11.63 -22.25
CA TYR A 89 39.16 -12.00 -23.44
C TYR A 89 39.71 -13.43 -23.34
N LEU A 90 40.12 -14.01 -24.46
CA LEU A 90 40.82 -15.29 -24.49
C LEU A 90 42.34 -15.09 -24.46
N GLU A 91 43.02 -15.69 -23.47
CA GLU A 91 44.48 -15.69 -23.41
C GLU A 91 45.09 -16.18 -24.73
N THR A 92 45.92 -15.35 -25.34
CA THR A 92 46.49 -15.61 -26.66
C THR A 92 48.02 -15.53 -26.60
N VAL A 93 48.67 -16.62 -27.00
CA VAL A 93 50.12 -16.69 -27.24
C VAL A 93 50.34 -17.14 -28.68
N GLY A 94 51.24 -16.47 -29.39
CA GLY A 94 51.50 -16.78 -30.79
C GLY A 94 52.82 -16.25 -31.31
N GLU A 95 53.04 -16.47 -32.60
CA GLU A 95 54.16 -15.93 -33.35
C GLU A 95 53.64 -14.96 -34.42
N PHE A 96 54.46 -13.98 -34.81
CA PHE A 96 54.15 -13.06 -35.90
C PHE A 96 55.32 -12.96 -36.88
N GLU A 97 54.98 -12.74 -38.15
CA GLU A 97 55.96 -12.57 -39.22
C GLU A 97 55.55 -11.42 -40.15
N LEU A 98 56.31 -10.33 -40.13
CA LEU A 98 56.23 -9.27 -41.13
C LEU A 98 57.12 -9.65 -42.31
N GLN A 99 56.50 -9.97 -43.43
CA GLN A 99 57.20 -10.28 -44.68
C GLN A 99 58.03 -9.08 -45.17
N ASP A 100 59.00 -9.37 -46.02
CA ASP A 100 59.81 -8.34 -46.68
C ASP A 100 58.91 -7.31 -47.40
N GLY A 101 59.24 -6.02 -47.28
CA GLY A 101 58.43 -4.94 -47.84
C GLY A 101 57.11 -4.62 -47.10
N VAL A 102 56.66 -5.45 -46.14
CA VAL A 102 55.40 -5.26 -45.41
C VAL A 102 55.60 -4.36 -44.19
N ALA A 103 54.70 -3.38 -44.03
CA ALA A 103 54.82 -2.33 -43.01
C ALA A 103 54.01 -2.60 -41.73
N ARG A 104 53.04 -3.51 -41.77
CA ARG A 104 52.12 -3.75 -40.64
C ARG A 104 51.57 -5.17 -40.64
N ILE A 105 51.34 -5.69 -39.45
CA ILE A 105 50.61 -6.92 -39.17
C ILE A 105 49.72 -6.69 -37.95
N ASP A 106 48.52 -7.25 -37.96
CA ASP A 106 47.59 -7.16 -36.83
C ASP A 106 47.66 -8.50 -36.07
N LEU A 107 47.91 -8.44 -34.77
CA LEU A 107 47.78 -9.56 -33.84
C LEU A 107 46.31 -9.63 -33.42
N VAL A 108 45.68 -10.80 -33.57
CA VAL A 108 44.24 -10.97 -33.31
C VAL A 108 44.06 -11.63 -31.95
N ILE A 109 43.39 -10.93 -31.04
CA ILE A 109 43.03 -11.43 -29.71
C ILE A 109 41.49 -11.46 -29.65
N PRO A 110 40.86 -12.62 -29.39
CA PRO A 110 39.41 -12.68 -29.19
C PRO A 110 39.01 -12.00 -27.88
N ILE A 111 38.11 -11.03 -27.96
CA ILE A 111 37.39 -10.41 -26.84
C ILE A 111 36.07 -11.16 -26.68
N ILE A 112 35.68 -11.48 -25.46
CA ILE A 112 34.42 -12.17 -25.17
C ILE A 112 33.38 -11.08 -24.91
N GLY A 113 32.23 -11.17 -25.57
CA GLY A 113 31.13 -10.25 -25.37
C GLY A 113 30.02 -10.87 -24.53
N ASP A 114 29.46 -10.10 -23.60
CA ASP A 114 28.31 -10.49 -22.78
C ASP A 114 27.31 -9.35 -22.57
N VAL A 115 26.41 -9.42 -21.57
CA VAL A 115 25.35 -8.41 -21.37
C VAL A 115 25.42 -7.75 -19.99
N LYS A 116 26.59 -7.85 -19.33
CA LYS A 116 26.80 -7.46 -17.96
C LYS A 116 27.36 -6.05 -17.92
N ASP A 117 26.72 -5.17 -17.17
CA ASP A 117 27.22 -3.80 -17.02
C ASP A 117 28.49 -3.75 -16.14
N GLU A 118 29.63 -3.44 -16.74
CA GLU A 118 30.96 -3.44 -16.11
C GLU A 118 31.70 -2.09 -16.28
N ASP A 119 32.80 -1.90 -15.55
CA ASP A 119 33.69 -0.75 -15.79
C ASP A 119 34.54 -1.00 -17.03
N ASP A 120 35.12 0.06 -17.63
CA ASP A 120 36.10 -0.15 -18.70
C ASP A 120 37.31 -0.93 -18.16
N GLU A 121 37.67 -2.00 -18.85
CA GLU A 121 38.70 -2.92 -18.41
C GLU A 121 39.93 -2.92 -19.31
N THR A 122 41.06 -3.43 -18.82
CA THR A 122 42.31 -3.45 -19.57
C THR A 122 43.08 -4.75 -19.41
N PHE A 123 43.75 -5.15 -20.50
CA PHE A 123 44.82 -6.15 -20.48
C PHE A 123 45.98 -5.67 -21.36
N SER A 124 47.09 -6.42 -21.37
CA SER A 124 48.27 -6.06 -22.16
C SER A 124 48.68 -7.14 -23.16
N VAL A 125 49.24 -6.72 -24.29
CA VAL A 125 49.84 -7.57 -25.32
C VAL A 125 51.32 -7.21 -25.45
N GLN A 126 52.20 -8.16 -25.12
CA GLN A 126 53.65 -8.00 -25.21
C GLN A 126 54.21 -8.76 -26.40
N ILE A 127 55.03 -8.11 -27.24
CA ILE A 127 55.88 -8.75 -28.23
C ILE A 127 57.27 -9.04 -27.64
N PHE A 128 57.82 -10.22 -27.93
CA PHE A 128 59.11 -10.69 -27.41
C PHE A 128 59.79 -11.63 -28.41
N ASP A 129 61.03 -12.06 -28.12
CA ASP A 129 61.85 -12.89 -29.03
C ASP A 129 61.95 -12.32 -30.46
N VAL A 130 61.95 -11.00 -30.61
CA VAL A 130 61.92 -10.34 -31.91
C VAL A 130 63.31 -10.40 -32.58
N SER A 131 63.32 -10.83 -33.84
CA SER A 131 64.50 -10.87 -34.72
C SER A 131 64.21 -10.17 -36.04
N GLY A 132 65.24 -9.61 -36.68
CA GLY A 132 65.13 -8.92 -37.97
C GLY A 132 64.82 -7.42 -37.88
N ALA A 133 64.23 -6.93 -36.78
CA ALA A 133 64.03 -5.49 -36.56
C ALA A 133 65.35 -4.81 -36.14
N SER A 134 65.56 -3.53 -36.50
CA SER A 134 66.73 -2.77 -36.03
C SER A 134 66.63 -2.34 -34.56
N SER A 135 65.40 -2.16 -34.06
CA SER A 135 65.07 -1.82 -32.68
C SER A 135 63.57 -2.03 -32.41
N ILE A 136 63.20 -2.10 -31.13
CA ILE A 136 61.79 -2.13 -30.68
C ILE A 136 61.54 -0.81 -29.93
N GLU A 137 60.65 0.03 -30.46
CA GLU A 137 60.29 1.32 -29.85
C GLU A 137 59.27 1.17 -28.73
N ARG A 138 58.37 0.21 -28.87
CA ARG A 138 57.42 -0.21 -27.83
C ARG A 138 57.14 -1.70 -27.99
N ASP A 139 57.35 -2.45 -26.93
CA ASP A 139 57.17 -3.91 -26.89
C ASP A 139 55.84 -4.34 -26.27
N THR A 140 55.13 -3.44 -25.60
CA THR A 140 53.88 -3.73 -24.89
C THR A 140 52.78 -2.75 -25.29
N ALA A 141 51.61 -3.25 -25.67
CA ALA A 141 50.41 -2.46 -25.90
C ALA A 141 49.37 -2.74 -24.82
N THR A 142 48.63 -1.70 -24.43
CA THR A 142 47.40 -1.83 -23.63
C THR A 142 46.21 -1.95 -24.56
N VAL A 143 45.36 -2.94 -24.29
CA VAL A 143 44.04 -3.09 -24.90
C VAL A 143 43.02 -2.70 -23.84
N THR A 144 42.19 -1.70 -24.16
CA THR A 144 41.05 -1.30 -23.33
C THR A 144 39.77 -1.89 -23.90
N ILE A 145 39.09 -2.72 -23.13
CA ILE A 145 37.75 -3.22 -23.43
C ILE A 145 36.78 -2.21 -22.83
N THR A 146 35.97 -1.55 -23.67
CA THR A 146 35.00 -0.55 -23.21
C THR A 146 33.63 -1.18 -23.09
N ASN A 147 32.99 -0.99 -21.94
CA ASN A 147 31.65 -1.50 -21.69
C ASN A 147 30.62 -0.82 -22.61
N ASP A 148 29.79 -1.62 -23.26
CA ASP A 148 28.68 -1.13 -24.07
C ASP A 148 27.30 -1.71 -23.69
N ASP A 149 27.20 -2.28 -22.50
CA ASP A 149 25.99 -2.82 -21.92
C ASP A 149 25.21 -1.78 -21.11
N SER A 150 23.90 -2.00 -21.05
CA SER A 150 22.98 -1.15 -20.29
C SER A 150 23.06 -1.48 -18.81
N SER A 151 23.08 -0.45 -17.96
CA SER A 151 22.87 -0.60 -16.51
C SER A 151 21.57 -1.35 -16.20
N PRO A 152 21.53 -2.16 -15.14
CA PRO A 152 20.32 -2.89 -14.75
C PRO A 152 19.15 -1.97 -14.35
N GLU A 153 17.94 -2.51 -14.36
CA GLU A 153 16.74 -1.89 -13.82
C GLU A 153 16.41 -2.49 -12.43
N ILE A 154 16.06 -1.64 -11.46
CA ILE A 154 15.62 -2.02 -10.12
C ILE A 154 14.09 -2.01 -10.03
N SER A 155 13.52 -3.02 -9.37
CA SER A 155 12.08 -3.11 -9.09
C SER A 155 11.78 -3.74 -7.74
N PHE A 156 10.59 -3.47 -7.21
CA PHE A 156 9.96 -4.39 -6.24
C PHE A 156 9.38 -5.60 -6.99
N THR A 157 9.30 -6.75 -6.33
CA THR A 157 8.71 -7.96 -6.94
C THR A 157 7.18 -7.98 -6.88
N SER A 158 6.55 -7.07 -6.11
CA SER A 158 5.10 -7.01 -5.90
C SER A 158 4.63 -5.58 -5.59
N GLU A 159 3.48 -5.19 -6.14
CA GLU A 159 2.83 -3.89 -5.85
C GLU A 159 2.31 -3.80 -4.42
N ILE A 160 1.73 -4.89 -3.91
CA ILE A 160 1.08 -4.96 -2.60
C ILE A 160 1.56 -6.20 -1.86
N ARG A 161 1.79 -6.05 -0.56
CA ARG A 161 2.03 -7.13 0.40
C ARG A 161 1.14 -6.94 1.61
N THR A 162 0.74 -8.02 2.24
CA THR A 162 0.02 -8.01 3.52
C THR A 162 0.88 -8.65 4.59
N THR A 163 0.76 -8.16 5.82
CA THR A 163 1.34 -8.76 7.02
C THR A 163 0.40 -8.51 8.19
N SER A 164 0.55 -9.28 9.27
CA SER A 164 -0.21 -9.02 10.50
C SER A 164 0.61 -8.12 11.42
N GLU A 165 -0.09 -7.36 12.24
CA GLU A 165 0.49 -6.72 13.41
C GLU A 165 1.29 -7.74 14.25
N GLY A 166 2.41 -7.30 14.85
CA GLY A 166 3.26 -8.18 15.66
C GLY A 166 3.97 -9.32 14.91
N SER A 167 3.89 -9.37 13.58
CA SER A 167 4.57 -10.39 12.76
C SER A 167 6.11 -10.32 12.86
N GLY A 168 6.65 -9.27 13.47
CA GLY A 168 8.08 -9.04 13.62
C GLY A 168 8.73 -8.75 12.27
N ARG A 169 9.86 -9.41 12.01
CA ARG A 169 10.66 -9.08 10.83
C ARG A 169 10.00 -9.47 9.51
N VAL A 170 9.70 -8.47 8.69
CA VAL A 170 9.21 -8.59 7.32
C VAL A 170 10.30 -8.20 6.33
N LYS A 171 10.50 -9.03 5.30
CA LYS A 171 11.42 -8.75 4.19
C LYS A 171 10.65 -8.33 2.95
N ILE A 172 10.96 -7.14 2.45
CA ILE A 172 10.42 -6.61 1.19
C ILE A 172 11.50 -6.85 0.11
N PRO A 173 11.27 -7.78 -0.83
CA PRO A 173 12.23 -8.09 -1.89
C PRO A 173 12.31 -7.01 -2.96
N LEU A 174 13.53 -6.65 -3.33
CA LEU A 174 13.89 -5.84 -4.49
C LEU A 174 14.75 -6.69 -5.43
N GLN A 175 14.61 -6.47 -6.73
CA GLN A 175 15.32 -7.25 -7.75
C GLN A 175 15.94 -6.35 -8.83
N LEU A 176 17.08 -6.79 -9.35
CA LEU A 176 17.67 -6.33 -10.60
C LEU A 176 17.24 -7.25 -11.76
N ASN A 177 16.91 -6.67 -12.92
CA ASN A 177 16.58 -7.45 -14.11
C ASN A 177 17.76 -8.28 -14.67
N THR A 178 18.99 -7.84 -14.41
CA THR A 178 20.24 -8.54 -14.74
C THR A 178 21.30 -8.21 -13.69
N SER A 179 22.34 -9.05 -13.57
CA SER A 179 23.48 -8.76 -12.70
C SER A 179 24.37 -7.66 -13.30
N SER A 180 24.98 -6.84 -12.46
CA SER A 180 26.04 -5.88 -12.84
C SER A 180 27.39 -6.32 -12.26
N GLY A 181 28.50 -5.99 -12.93
CA GLY A 181 29.84 -6.10 -12.36
C GLY A 181 30.17 -4.97 -11.36
N LYS A 182 29.28 -3.99 -11.22
CA LYS A 182 29.39 -2.87 -10.27
C LYS A 182 28.46 -3.09 -9.09
N ASP A 183 28.79 -2.48 -7.95
CA ASP A 183 27.82 -2.32 -6.87
C ASP A 183 26.69 -1.39 -7.34
N VAL A 184 25.46 -1.84 -7.15
CA VAL A 184 24.23 -1.08 -7.45
C VAL A 184 23.62 -0.64 -6.13
N SER A 185 23.15 0.60 -6.04
CA SER A 185 22.53 1.11 -4.80
C SER A 185 21.26 1.88 -5.09
N VAL A 186 20.29 1.80 -4.17
CA VAL A 186 19.03 2.56 -4.27
C VAL A 186 18.58 3.11 -2.91
N SER A 187 18.19 4.38 -2.88
CA SER A 187 17.55 5.01 -1.72
C SER A 187 16.03 4.87 -1.78
N TYR A 188 15.37 4.94 -0.62
CA TYR A 188 13.92 4.87 -0.52
C TYR A 188 13.33 5.88 0.47
N GLU A 189 12.06 6.18 0.28
CA GLU A 189 11.23 6.99 1.16
C GLU A 189 10.04 6.18 1.66
N LEU A 190 9.64 6.44 2.91
CA LEU A 190 8.49 5.82 3.56
C LEU A 190 7.39 6.85 3.80
N SER A 191 6.15 6.43 3.57
CA SER A 191 4.94 7.19 3.88
C SER A 191 3.81 6.21 4.15
N GLY A 192 2.57 6.68 4.33
CA GLY A 192 1.41 5.81 4.52
C GLY A 192 0.57 6.23 5.72
N LEU A 193 -0.25 5.29 6.19
CA LEU A 193 -1.06 5.47 7.39
C LEU A 193 -0.28 5.02 8.63
N ALA A 194 0.50 3.94 8.51
CA ALA A 194 1.35 3.44 9.58
C ALA A 194 2.50 4.41 9.87
N ILE A 195 2.75 4.62 11.16
CA ILE A 195 3.70 5.51 11.79
C ILE A 195 4.95 4.73 12.22
N ASN A 196 6.11 5.17 11.72
CA ASN A 196 7.40 4.61 12.13
C ASN A 196 7.68 4.91 13.61
N GLY A 197 8.02 3.87 14.36
CA GLY A 197 8.24 3.88 15.80
C GLY A 197 7.00 3.52 16.63
N GLN A 198 5.83 3.41 16.00
CA GLN A 198 4.60 2.88 16.62
C GLN A 198 4.30 1.51 16.02
N ASP A 199 3.96 1.46 14.73
CA ASP A 199 3.42 0.24 14.10
C ASP A 199 4.52 -0.57 13.40
N TYR A 200 5.62 0.09 13.06
CA TYR A 200 6.81 -0.56 12.51
C TYR A 200 8.09 0.19 12.85
N SER A 201 9.22 -0.50 12.75
CA SER A 201 10.55 0.12 12.74
C SER A 201 11.36 -0.36 11.53
N VAL A 202 12.27 0.50 11.06
CA VAL A 202 13.11 0.22 9.89
C VAL A 202 14.41 -0.44 10.35
N ILE A 203 14.72 -1.62 9.81
CA ILE A 203 15.95 -2.36 10.14
C ILE A 203 17.07 -2.02 9.15
N SER A 204 16.74 -1.92 7.85
CA SER A 204 17.71 -1.60 6.81
C SER A 204 18.17 -0.14 6.90
N ASP A 205 19.38 0.12 6.39
CA ASP A 205 19.86 1.48 6.15
C ASP A 205 18.96 2.21 5.13
N SER A 206 19.09 3.54 5.03
CA SER A 206 18.34 4.36 4.07
C SER A 206 18.69 4.10 2.60
N THR A 207 19.75 3.34 2.35
CA THR A 207 20.22 2.95 1.02
C THR A 207 20.45 1.45 0.99
N ILE A 208 19.79 0.76 0.06
CA ILE A 208 19.95 -0.67 -0.18
C ILE A 208 21.05 -0.85 -1.23
N VAL A 209 22.04 -1.69 -0.93
CA VAL A 209 23.17 -1.98 -1.81
C VAL A 209 23.08 -3.42 -2.29
N PHE A 210 23.08 -3.62 -3.60
CA PHE A 210 23.30 -4.87 -4.30
C PHE A 210 24.79 -4.97 -4.63
N PRO A 211 25.57 -5.83 -3.94
CA PRO A 211 26.96 -6.05 -4.30
C PRO A 211 27.08 -6.55 -5.75
N ALA A 212 28.19 -6.25 -6.41
CA ALA A 212 28.50 -6.73 -7.74
C ALA A 212 28.21 -8.25 -7.90
N GLY A 213 27.52 -8.62 -8.98
CA GLY A 213 27.12 -9.98 -9.30
C GLY A 213 25.83 -10.46 -8.61
N THR A 214 25.24 -9.70 -7.69
CA THR A 214 23.95 -10.03 -7.06
C THR A 214 22.76 -9.43 -7.84
N THR A 215 21.59 -10.02 -7.69
CA THR A 215 20.35 -9.55 -8.34
C THR A 215 19.17 -9.41 -7.38
N GLU A 216 19.31 -9.77 -6.11
CA GLU A 216 18.24 -9.73 -5.12
C GLU A 216 18.76 -9.14 -3.81
N GLN A 217 17.99 -8.22 -3.22
CA GLN A 217 18.20 -7.66 -1.89
C GLN A 217 16.87 -7.37 -1.20
N PHE A 218 16.92 -7.11 0.11
CA PHE A 218 15.74 -6.87 0.92
C PHE A 218 15.80 -5.55 1.67
N LEU A 219 14.67 -4.83 1.67
CA LEU A 219 14.34 -3.86 2.70
C LEU A 219 13.68 -4.61 3.86
N GLU A 220 14.28 -4.55 5.04
CA GLU A 220 13.79 -5.21 6.25
C GLU A 220 13.10 -4.20 7.17
N LEU A 221 11.87 -4.53 7.56
CA LEU A 221 11.09 -3.82 8.57
C LEU A 221 10.80 -4.77 9.73
N ASP A 222 10.65 -4.23 10.93
CA ASP A 222 10.09 -4.93 12.09
C ASP A 222 8.68 -4.41 12.33
N ILE A 223 7.67 -5.27 12.19
CA ILE A 223 6.27 -4.92 12.46
C ILE A 223 6.02 -5.14 13.94
N VAL A 224 5.65 -4.04 14.62
CA VAL A 224 5.50 -3.99 16.06
C VAL A 224 4.12 -4.51 16.43
N GLN A 225 4.01 -5.13 17.60
CA GLN A 225 2.72 -5.39 18.26
C GLN A 225 2.54 -4.30 19.30
N ASP A 226 1.35 -3.72 19.36
CA ASP A 226 0.92 -2.96 20.51
C ASP A 226 -0.46 -3.42 21.03
N ASP A 227 -1.00 -2.64 21.96
CA ASP A 227 -2.27 -2.91 22.65
C ASP A 227 -3.36 -1.90 22.22
N VAL A 228 -3.19 -1.20 21.10
CA VAL A 228 -4.10 -0.21 20.51
C VAL A 228 -4.81 -0.85 19.32
N PRO A 229 -6.07 -1.29 19.50
CA PRO A 229 -6.87 -1.85 18.42
C PRO A 229 -7.11 -0.91 17.22
N GLU A 230 -6.48 -1.23 16.10
CA GLU A 230 -6.46 -0.38 14.92
C GLU A 230 -7.03 -1.09 13.68
N GLY A 231 -7.52 -0.30 12.72
CA GLY A 231 -7.89 -0.81 11.40
C GLY A 231 -6.65 -1.18 10.59
N GLY A 232 -6.84 -1.80 9.41
CA GLY A 232 -5.73 -2.07 8.51
C GLY A 232 -5.02 -0.80 8.05
N GLU A 233 -3.70 -0.76 8.20
CA GLU A 233 -2.86 0.39 7.89
C GLU A 233 -1.88 0.09 6.75
N THR A 234 -1.24 1.13 6.22
CA THR A 234 -0.33 0.99 5.06
C THR A 234 1.01 1.65 5.31
N ILE A 235 2.09 0.96 4.92
CA ILE A 235 3.41 1.51 4.69
C ILE A 235 3.62 1.57 3.18
N LYS A 236 3.76 2.77 2.64
CA LYS A 236 4.11 3.02 1.23
C LYS A 236 5.59 3.26 1.12
N ILE A 237 6.23 2.50 0.25
CA ILE A 237 7.67 2.50 0.04
C ILE A 237 7.93 2.91 -1.39
N LYS A 238 8.75 3.94 -1.58
CA LYS A 238 9.09 4.48 -2.89
C LYS A 238 10.60 4.51 -3.08
N LEU A 239 11.10 3.91 -4.16
CA LEU A 239 12.48 4.06 -4.59
C LEU A 239 12.67 5.43 -5.23
N THR A 240 13.79 6.09 -4.93
CA THR A 240 14.05 7.48 -5.38
C THR A 240 15.33 7.61 -6.20
N GLU A 241 16.49 7.45 -5.58
CA GLU A 241 17.79 7.66 -6.21
C GLU A 241 18.50 6.31 -6.41
N ALA A 242 18.75 5.93 -7.67
CA ALA A 242 19.50 4.73 -8.03
C ALA A 242 20.89 5.11 -8.60
N ASN A 243 21.93 4.38 -8.20
CA ASN A 243 23.28 4.48 -8.76
C ASN A 243 23.65 3.17 -9.46
N ASN A 244 24.33 3.28 -10.61
CA ASN A 244 24.67 2.18 -11.52
C ASN A 244 23.45 1.35 -11.97
N ALA A 245 22.25 1.95 -11.93
CA ALA A 245 21.01 1.34 -12.34
C ALA A 245 19.97 2.41 -12.64
N THR A 246 18.86 2.00 -13.25
CA THR A 246 17.67 2.83 -13.43
C THR A 246 16.49 2.24 -12.65
N LEU A 247 15.48 3.05 -12.35
CA LEU A 247 14.24 2.56 -11.75
C LEU A 247 13.30 2.05 -12.83
N SER A 248 12.76 0.85 -12.64
CA SER A 248 11.69 0.31 -13.48
C SER A 248 10.35 1.04 -13.23
N LYS A 249 9.27 0.59 -13.88
CA LYS A 249 7.91 1.07 -13.57
C LYS A 249 7.42 0.65 -12.18
N GLN A 250 7.94 -0.42 -11.61
CA GLN A 250 7.57 -0.96 -10.30
C GLN A 250 8.51 -0.42 -9.21
N PHE A 251 8.59 0.90 -9.10
CA PHE A 251 9.46 1.60 -8.13
C PHE A 251 8.74 1.99 -6.82
N GLU A 252 7.46 1.66 -6.70
CA GLU A 252 6.66 1.83 -5.48
C GLU A 252 6.07 0.47 -5.05
N THR A 253 5.91 0.25 -3.75
CA THR A 253 5.17 -0.89 -3.19
C THR A 253 4.44 -0.46 -1.92
N SER A 254 3.38 -1.18 -1.55
CA SER A 254 2.67 -0.99 -0.29
C SER A 254 2.70 -2.25 0.55
N VAL A 255 3.08 -2.12 1.82
CA VAL A 255 2.87 -3.15 2.84
C VAL A 255 1.64 -2.76 3.64
N ILE A 256 0.63 -3.61 3.64
CA ILE A 256 -0.58 -3.46 4.44
C ILE A 256 -0.36 -4.24 5.75
N ILE A 257 -0.36 -3.53 6.87
CA ILE A 257 -0.44 -4.15 8.19
C ILE A 257 -1.93 -4.39 8.43
N LEU A 258 -2.32 -5.65 8.54
CA LEU A 258 -3.67 -6.02 8.92
C LEU A 258 -3.85 -5.61 10.38
N GLY A 259 -4.79 -4.71 10.60
CA GLY A 259 -5.14 -4.24 11.93
C GLY A 259 -5.74 -5.35 12.78
N ASP A 260 -5.64 -5.20 14.08
CA ASP A 260 -6.16 -6.09 15.10
C ASP A 260 -7.56 -5.67 15.59
N LEU A 261 -8.13 -4.59 15.03
CA LEU A 261 -9.53 -4.25 15.16
C LEU A 261 -10.41 -5.30 14.47
N VAL A 262 -10.87 -6.26 15.26
CA VAL A 262 -11.85 -7.24 14.82
C VAL A 262 -13.22 -6.55 14.72
N LEU A 263 -13.62 -6.19 13.51
CA LEU A 263 -15.00 -5.83 13.20
C LEU A 263 -15.89 -7.08 13.21
N ASN A 264 -17.20 -6.91 13.40
CA ASN A 264 -18.10 -8.00 13.05
C ASN A 264 -18.08 -8.25 11.55
N ASP A 265 -18.46 -9.47 11.19
CA ASP A 265 -18.67 -9.85 9.82
C ASP A 265 -19.86 -9.14 9.18
N THR A 266 -20.06 -9.34 7.88
CA THR A 266 -21.18 -8.72 7.16
C THR A 266 -22.52 -9.43 7.40
N GLY A 267 -22.48 -10.62 8.01
CA GLY A 267 -23.62 -11.51 8.17
C GLY A 267 -23.91 -12.41 6.95
N VAL A 268 -23.14 -12.30 5.87
CA VAL A 268 -23.36 -13.05 4.62
C VAL A 268 -22.59 -14.37 4.62
N THR A 269 -23.26 -15.45 5.04
CA THR A 269 -22.62 -16.79 5.16
C THR A 269 -22.74 -17.67 3.91
N ARG A 270 -23.20 -17.13 2.78
CA ARG A 270 -23.62 -17.91 1.60
C ARG A 270 -22.84 -17.57 0.34
N TYR A 271 -22.50 -18.60 -0.42
CA TYR A 271 -21.78 -18.48 -1.69
C TYR A 271 -22.72 -18.23 -2.88
N VAL A 272 -22.20 -17.55 -3.89
CA VAL A 272 -22.88 -17.26 -5.16
C VAL A 272 -22.07 -17.85 -6.31
N ASN A 273 -22.72 -18.54 -7.25
CA ASN A 273 -22.05 -19.14 -8.42
C ASN A 273 -22.59 -18.61 -9.78
N GLY A 274 -23.28 -17.48 -9.75
CA GLY A 274 -23.90 -16.85 -10.93
C GLY A 274 -25.26 -17.42 -11.34
N ASN A 275 -25.60 -18.64 -10.90
CA ASN A 275 -26.92 -19.26 -11.13
C ASN A 275 -27.70 -19.49 -9.84
N ASP A 276 -26.99 -19.57 -8.71
CA ASP A 276 -27.51 -19.82 -7.38
C ASP A 276 -26.92 -18.79 -6.40
N PHE A 277 -27.77 -18.26 -5.51
CA PHE A 277 -27.41 -17.32 -4.46
C PHE A 277 -27.21 -18.03 -3.10
N ASP A 278 -27.28 -19.36 -3.05
CA ASP A 278 -27.05 -20.19 -1.86
C ASP A 278 -26.25 -21.46 -2.20
N ALA A 279 -25.13 -21.27 -2.89
CA ALA A 279 -24.28 -22.39 -3.32
C ALA A 279 -23.59 -23.07 -2.12
N GLN A 280 -23.45 -24.41 -2.18
CA GLN A 280 -22.88 -25.25 -1.11
C GLN A 280 -21.35 -25.12 -0.92
N GLY A 281 -20.70 -24.14 -1.56
CA GLY A 281 -19.25 -23.93 -1.47
C GLY A 281 -18.73 -22.90 -2.46
N ALA A 282 -17.54 -22.37 -2.17
CA ALA A 282 -16.84 -21.39 -3.00
C ALA A 282 -16.58 -21.93 -4.42
N PRO A 283 -17.07 -21.27 -5.48
CA PRO A 283 -16.74 -21.61 -6.86
C PRO A 283 -15.27 -21.29 -7.17
N ASN A 284 -14.53 -22.24 -7.74
CA ASN A 284 -13.12 -22.04 -8.10
C ASN A 284 -12.88 -20.87 -9.07
N ASP A 285 -13.89 -20.49 -9.84
CA ASP A 285 -13.86 -19.40 -10.83
C ASP A 285 -14.27 -18.04 -10.23
N LEU A 286 -14.80 -18.02 -9.02
CA LEU A 286 -15.20 -16.82 -8.28
C LEU A 286 -14.63 -16.85 -6.85
N PRO A 287 -13.30 -16.89 -6.67
CA PRO A 287 -12.68 -16.82 -5.35
C PRO A 287 -12.83 -15.42 -4.76
N GLY A 288 -12.71 -15.29 -3.44
CA GLY A 288 -12.76 -13.99 -2.78
C GLY A 288 -14.15 -13.59 -2.27
N GLN A 289 -15.10 -14.52 -2.19
CA GLN A 289 -16.46 -14.21 -1.70
C GLN A 289 -16.47 -13.99 -0.20
N ASP A 290 -17.44 -13.22 0.29
CA ASP A 290 -17.56 -12.87 1.71
C ASP A 290 -17.54 -14.13 2.60
N ALA A 291 -18.40 -15.11 2.29
CA ALA A 291 -18.49 -16.39 3.01
C ALA A 291 -17.22 -17.27 2.98
N GLU A 292 -16.15 -16.89 2.25
CA GLU A 292 -14.86 -17.60 2.29
C GLU A 292 -13.93 -17.12 3.40
N PHE A 293 -14.19 -15.94 3.98
CA PHE A 293 -13.30 -15.26 4.92
C PHE A 293 -14.11 -14.65 6.06
N GLY A 294 -13.42 -14.26 7.13
CA GLY A 294 -14.06 -13.56 8.23
C GLY A 294 -14.48 -14.51 9.36
N ALA A 295 -15.20 -13.94 10.31
CA ALA A 295 -15.48 -14.55 11.59
C ALA A 295 -16.61 -15.61 11.53
N ASP A 296 -17.39 -15.62 10.45
CA ASP A 296 -18.43 -16.61 10.19
C ASP A 296 -17.87 -17.98 9.75
N THR A 297 -16.63 -18.04 9.27
CA THR A 297 -15.98 -19.28 8.80
C THR A 297 -15.61 -20.27 9.92
N ASP A 298 -15.32 -19.78 11.13
CA ASP A 298 -14.99 -20.61 12.30
C ASP A 298 -16.25 -21.23 12.94
N SER A 299 -17.36 -20.47 12.95
CA SER A 299 -18.71 -20.96 13.26
C SER A 299 -19.72 -19.89 12.84
N PRO A 300 -20.61 -20.16 11.87
CA PRO A 300 -21.51 -19.14 11.35
C PRO A 300 -22.66 -18.83 12.32
N ASN A 301 -22.78 -19.53 13.46
CA ASN A 301 -23.87 -19.34 14.42
C ASN A 301 -23.39 -19.63 15.83
N TYR A 302 -23.12 -18.58 16.60
CA TYR A 302 -22.84 -18.71 18.02
C TYR A 302 -24.10 -18.44 18.85
N LEU A 303 -24.10 -18.91 20.10
CA LEU A 303 -25.18 -18.59 21.06
C LEU A 303 -25.25 -17.08 21.36
N ASP A 304 -24.15 -16.37 21.10
CA ASP A 304 -23.97 -14.96 21.36
C ASP A 304 -24.08 -14.09 20.09
N GLY A 305 -24.43 -14.64 18.93
CA GLY A 305 -24.64 -13.88 17.70
C GLY A 305 -24.68 -14.74 16.42
N TYR A 306 -25.47 -14.30 15.44
CA TYR A 306 -25.58 -14.92 14.11
C TYR A 306 -24.39 -14.54 13.20
N ALA A 307 -24.01 -15.38 12.24
CA ALA A 307 -23.12 -15.09 11.10
C ALA A 307 -21.89 -14.22 11.39
N GLY A 308 -21.05 -14.68 12.34
CA GLY A 308 -19.82 -13.96 12.66
C GLY A 308 -20.04 -12.72 13.55
N PHE A 309 -21.24 -12.39 14.00
CA PHE A 309 -21.47 -11.44 15.09
C PHE A 309 -21.25 -12.11 16.47
N SER A 310 -20.84 -11.33 17.49
CA SER A 310 -20.70 -11.82 18.87
C SER A 310 -21.03 -10.72 19.89
N PHE A 311 -22.04 -10.96 20.72
CA PHE A 311 -22.66 -9.96 21.57
C PHE A 311 -22.92 -10.47 22.99
N THR A 312 -22.73 -9.60 23.98
CA THR A 312 -23.11 -9.84 25.37
C THR A 312 -24.21 -8.88 25.80
N LYS A 313 -25.31 -9.40 26.34
CA LYS A 313 -26.37 -8.59 26.96
C LYS A 313 -25.86 -7.97 28.26
N LEU A 314 -26.16 -6.70 28.50
CA LEU A 314 -25.79 -5.99 29.72
C LEU A 314 -27.03 -5.50 30.49
N ASP A 315 -26.98 -5.58 31.82
CA ASP A 315 -28.02 -4.99 32.69
C ASP A 315 -27.92 -3.46 32.79
N VAL A 316 -28.82 -2.85 33.56
CA VAL A 316 -28.88 -1.39 33.76
C VAL A 316 -27.64 -0.80 34.45
N SER A 317 -26.81 -1.64 35.08
CA SER A 317 -25.56 -1.23 35.72
C SER A 317 -24.33 -1.57 34.87
N GLY A 318 -24.52 -2.14 33.67
CA GLY A 318 -23.44 -2.54 32.76
C GLY A 318 -22.84 -3.91 33.09
N ASN A 319 -23.48 -4.72 33.94
CA ASN A 319 -23.00 -6.07 34.24
C ASN A 319 -23.42 -7.05 33.13
N HIS A 320 -22.57 -8.04 32.87
CA HIS A 320 -22.84 -9.08 31.89
C HIS A 320 -24.02 -9.96 32.31
N LEU A 321 -24.90 -10.22 31.36
CA LEU A 321 -26.04 -11.12 31.48
C LEU A 321 -25.82 -12.36 30.61
N PRO A 322 -26.43 -13.51 30.97
CA PRO A 322 -26.41 -14.68 30.10
C PRO A 322 -27.17 -14.40 28.79
N HIS A 323 -26.77 -15.07 27.69
CA HIS A 323 -27.44 -14.92 26.38
C HIS A 323 -28.96 -15.20 26.44
N THR A 324 -29.40 -16.07 27.36
CA THR A 324 -30.81 -16.41 27.59
C THR A 324 -31.62 -15.32 28.32
N ALA A 325 -31.00 -14.21 28.72
CA ALA A 325 -31.71 -13.12 29.38
C ALA A 325 -32.79 -12.53 28.45
N THR A 326 -33.99 -12.36 29.01
CA THR A 326 -35.15 -11.80 28.30
C THR A 326 -35.32 -10.30 28.52
N ALA A 327 -34.51 -9.70 29.39
CA ALA A 327 -34.46 -8.26 29.64
C ALA A 327 -33.00 -7.82 29.79
N TRP A 328 -32.62 -6.75 29.10
CA TRP A 328 -31.30 -6.15 29.12
C TRP A 328 -31.40 -4.67 28.72
N SER A 329 -30.40 -3.87 29.08
CA SER A 329 -30.39 -2.43 28.83
C SER A 329 -29.40 -2.02 27.73
N CYS A 330 -28.29 -2.75 27.56
CA CYS A 330 -27.29 -2.50 26.53
C CYS A 330 -26.72 -3.80 25.97
N VAL A 331 -25.94 -3.67 24.90
CA VAL A 331 -25.27 -4.78 24.23
C VAL A 331 -23.80 -4.45 24.11
N LEU A 332 -22.93 -5.29 24.65
CA LEU A 332 -21.50 -5.27 24.35
C LEU A 332 -21.25 -6.07 23.08
N ASP A 333 -20.59 -5.48 22.10
CA ASP A 333 -19.97 -6.18 20.99
C ASP A 333 -18.62 -6.74 21.46
N ASN A 334 -18.50 -8.06 21.50
CA ASN A 334 -17.32 -8.73 22.02
C ASN A 334 -16.12 -8.64 21.06
N ARG A 335 -16.35 -8.33 19.78
CA ARG A 335 -15.29 -8.20 18.76
C ARG A 335 -14.69 -6.82 18.80
N THR A 336 -15.55 -5.80 18.69
CA THR A 336 -15.13 -4.40 18.66
C THR A 336 -14.93 -3.82 20.05
N GLY A 337 -15.41 -4.46 21.12
CA GLY A 337 -15.40 -3.89 22.48
C GLY A 337 -16.32 -2.68 22.65
N ILE A 338 -17.15 -2.37 21.65
CA ILE A 338 -18.11 -1.26 21.70
C ILE A 338 -19.33 -1.70 22.50
N VAL A 339 -19.77 -0.84 23.41
CA VAL A 339 -21.08 -1.01 24.05
C VAL A 339 -22.10 -0.12 23.35
N TRP A 340 -23.20 -0.75 22.95
CA TRP A 340 -24.32 -0.15 22.23
C TRP A 340 -25.51 0.05 23.15
N GLU A 341 -26.13 1.23 23.03
CA GLU A 341 -27.42 1.50 23.64
C GLU A 341 -28.48 0.57 23.03
N ASN A 342 -29.34 -0.01 23.86
CA ASN A 342 -30.58 -0.61 23.40
C ASN A 342 -31.75 0.37 23.54
N LYS A 343 -32.66 0.38 22.55
CA LYS A 343 -33.77 1.35 22.49
C LYS A 343 -34.96 0.86 23.32
N GLY A 344 -35.81 1.79 23.74
CA GLY A 344 -37.12 1.48 24.33
C GLY A 344 -38.20 1.20 23.29
N ASP A 345 -39.34 0.67 23.74
CA ASP A 345 -40.47 0.35 22.89
C ASP A 345 -41.07 1.61 22.23
N ALA A 346 -41.77 1.42 21.11
CA ALA A 346 -42.40 2.51 20.39
C ALA A 346 -43.56 3.12 21.19
N ILE A 347 -43.65 4.45 21.20
CA ILE A 347 -44.80 5.16 21.75
C ILE A 347 -45.88 5.27 20.67
N THR A 348 -46.99 4.56 20.87
CA THR A 348 -48.05 4.36 19.85
C THR A 348 -49.33 5.15 20.11
N ASP A 349 -49.46 5.77 21.30
CA ASP A 349 -50.65 6.52 21.70
C ASP A 349 -50.57 8.02 21.36
N ILE A 350 -49.56 8.44 20.58
CA ILE A 350 -49.41 9.81 20.10
C ILE A 350 -50.51 10.11 19.08
N PRO A 351 -51.39 11.11 19.31
CA PRO A 351 -52.46 11.46 18.38
C PRO A 351 -51.91 11.84 16.99
N SER A 352 -52.13 10.97 16.00
CA SER A 352 -51.63 11.16 14.63
C SER A 352 -52.57 11.99 13.74
N SER A 353 -53.85 12.11 14.12
CA SER A 353 -54.88 12.85 13.40
C SER A 353 -54.84 14.37 13.64
N LEU A 354 -54.16 14.82 14.70
CA LEU A 354 -54.05 16.24 15.03
C LEU A 354 -53.01 16.93 14.16
N SER A 355 -53.31 18.15 13.73
CA SER A 355 -52.28 19.06 13.22
C SER A 355 -51.28 19.39 14.31
N GLU A 356 -50.09 19.85 13.92
CA GLU A 356 -49.06 20.25 14.87
C GLU A 356 -49.55 21.33 15.86
N ALA A 357 -50.34 22.29 15.40
CA ALA A 357 -50.90 23.35 16.24
C ALA A 357 -51.91 22.80 17.26
N GLU A 358 -52.78 21.89 16.83
CA GLU A 358 -53.77 21.25 17.71
C GLU A 358 -53.11 20.36 18.75
N PHE A 359 -52.08 19.59 18.35
CA PHE A 359 -51.30 18.77 19.25
C PHE A 359 -50.56 19.62 20.31
N LYS A 360 -49.95 20.74 19.90
CA LYS A 360 -49.32 21.68 20.84
C LYS A 360 -50.33 22.24 21.84
N ALA A 361 -51.53 22.63 21.39
CA ALA A 361 -52.58 23.12 22.27
C ALA A 361 -53.01 22.05 23.29
N LEU A 362 -53.23 20.81 22.84
CA LEU A 362 -53.58 19.67 23.70
C LEU A 362 -52.57 19.45 24.84
N VAL A 363 -51.28 19.44 24.49
CA VAL A 363 -50.18 19.25 25.45
C VAL A 363 -50.12 20.41 26.46
N ASN A 364 -50.28 21.65 25.99
CA ASN A 364 -50.20 22.85 26.82
C ASN A 364 -51.38 22.95 27.81
N ASP A 365 -52.58 22.57 27.38
CA ASP A 365 -53.78 22.57 28.20
C ASP A 365 -53.68 21.50 29.30
N ALA A 366 -53.30 20.27 28.93
CA ALA A 366 -53.10 19.17 29.87
C ALA A 366 -52.02 19.50 30.91
N TRP A 367 -50.94 20.15 30.47
CA TRP A 367 -49.91 20.65 31.38
C TRP A 367 -50.46 21.68 32.37
N SER A 368 -51.19 22.67 31.87
CA SER A 368 -51.68 23.77 32.69
C SER A 368 -52.63 23.29 33.80
N ALA A 369 -53.43 22.26 33.51
CA ALA A 369 -54.27 21.58 34.49
C ALA A 369 -53.48 20.85 35.60
N SER A 370 -52.23 20.47 35.33
CA SER A 370 -51.39 19.69 36.26
C SER A 370 -50.49 20.53 37.20
N ARG A 371 -50.56 21.87 37.17
CA ARG A 371 -49.59 22.75 37.86
C ARG A 371 -49.72 22.86 39.40
N ASN A 372 -50.72 22.26 40.03
CA ASN A 372 -50.88 22.36 41.49
C ASN A 372 -51.25 21.01 42.14
N PRO A 373 -50.25 20.20 42.54
CA PRO A 373 -50.45 18.92 43.21
C PRO A 373 -51.22 19.01 44.53
N SER A 374 -51.24 20.21 45.15
CA SER A 374 -51.94 20.49 46.41
C SER A 374 -53.39 20.94 46.19
N SER A 375 -53.84 21.09 44.94
CA SER A 375 -55.23 21.43 44.60
C SER A 375 -56.14 20.20 44.75
N LYS A 376 -57.39 20.40 45.21
CA LYS A 376 -58.41 19.35 45.19
C LYS A 376 -58.83 18.95 43.77
N ASP A 377 -58.56 19.80 42.79
CA ASP A 377 -58.85 19.59 41.36
C ASP A 377 -57.59 19.17 40.57
N TYR A 378 -56.55 18.64 41.24
CA TYR A 378 -55.32 18.21 40.59
C TYR A 378 -55.58 17.05 39.62
N VAL A 379 -55.12 17.22 38.38
CA VAL A 379 -55.07 16.17 37.37
C VAL A 379 -53.59 15.88 37.09
N PRO A 380 -53.09 14.65 37.33
CA PRO A 380 -51.73 14.27 36.93
C PRO A 380 -51.53 14.52 35.44
N TYR A 381 -50.33 14.98 35.06
CA TYR A 381 -50.03 15.23 33.66
C TYR A 381 -50.09 13.91 32.86
N PRO A 382 -51.08 13.73 31.97
CA PRO A 382 -51.39 12.41 31.40
C PRO A 382 -50.31 11.92 30.42
N TYR A 383 -49.53 12.84 29.86
CA TYR A 383 -48.48 12.54 28.87
C TYR A 383 -47.10 12.38 29.49
N TYR A 384 -47.01 12.17 30.81
CA TYR A 384 -45.73 12.00 31.51
C TYR A 384 -44.92 10.82 30.99
N HIS A 385 -45.60 9.75 30.58
CA HIS A 385 -44.94 8.55 30.05
C HIS A 385 -44.19 8.81 28.72
N TRP A 386 -44.57 9.84 27.93
CA TRP A 386 -43.80 10.24 26.74
C TRP A 386 -42.39 10.76 27.11
N HIS A 387 -42.22 11.33 28.30
CA HIS A 387 -40.92 11.80 28.79
C HIS A 387 -40.06 10.68 29.35
N GLN A 388 -40.69 9.77 30.11
CA GLN A 388 -40.01 8.63 30.72
C GLN A 388 -39.42 7.69 29.66
N ASN A 389 -40.07 7.60 28.50
CA ASN A 389 -39.66 6.77 27.38
C ASN A 389 -38.93 7.57 26.29
N TRP A 390 -38.09 8.54 26.67
CA TRP A 390 -37.29 9.34 25.73
C TRP A 390 -36.37 8.50 24.81
N GLN A 391 -36.01 7.28 25.24
CA GLN A 391 -35.23 6.31 24.43
C GLN A 391 -36.09 5.47 23.48
N ALA A 392 -37.39 5.78 23.31
CA ALA A 392 -38.28 5.06 22.41
C ALA A 392 -37.74 5.01 20.98
N LYS A 393 -37.83 3.83 20.35
CA LYS A 393 -37.27 3.58 19.01
C LYS A 393 -37.87 4.42 17.88
N ASN A 394 -39.10 4.89 18.05
CA ASN A 394 -39.80 5.70 17.04
C ASN A 394 -39.64 7.22 17.25
N TYR A 395 -38.84 7.65 18.23
CA TYR A 395 -38.48 9.06 18.39
C TYR A 395 -37.30 9.46 17.51
N LEU A 396 -37.41 10.65 16.91
CA LEU A 396 -36.49 11.23 15.95
C LEU A 396 -35.95 12.56 16.46
N TYR A 397 -34.68 12.81 16.14
CA TYR A 397 -33.93 13.95 16.64
C TYR A 397 -33.20 14.67 15.50
N THR A 398 -32.97 15.98 15.64
CA THR A 398 -32.12 16.75 14.73
C THR A 398 -30.65 16.53 15.07
N TRP A 399 -29.79 16.65 14.07
CA TRP A 399 -28.35 16.58 14.29
C TRP A 399 -27.85 17.90 14.88
N TYR A 400 -27.17 17.84 16.01
CA TYR A 400 -26.48 18.98 16.61
C TYR A 400 -25.26 18.54 17.43
N SER A 401 -24.15 19.26 17.31
CA SER A 401 -22.96 19.11 18.16
C SER A 401 -22.44 20.48 18.60
N LYS A 402 -22.08 20.60 19.89
CA LYS A 402 -21.37 21.78 20.43
C LYS A 402 -19.87 21.73 20.18
N ASP A 403 -19.34 20.54 19.88
CA ASP A 403 -17.93 20.32 19.70
C ASP A 403 -17.52 20.64 18.25
N ARG A 404 -16.72 21.69 18.10
CA ARG A 404 -16.25 22.16 16.78
C ARG A 404 -15.24 21.22 16.13
N THR A 405 -14.71 20.24 16.86
CA THR A 405 -13.75 19.27 16.30
C THR A 405 -14.45 18.15 15.52
N ASN A 406 -15.74 17.92 15.76
CA ASN A 406 -16.50 16.85 15.12
C ASN A 406 -17.74 17.34 14.36
N ASP A 407 -17.95 18.66 14.28
CA ASP A 407 -19.13 19.24 13.63
C ASP A 407 -19.00 19.43 12.12
N GLY A 408 -17.85 19.12 11.52
CA GLY A 408 -17.65 19.26 10.08
C GLY A 408 -17.93 20.68 9.54
N GLY A 409 -17.76 21.72 10.36
CA GLY A 409 -17.93 23.12 9.98
C GLY A 409 -19.31 23.72 10.29
N SER A 410 -20.30 22.90 10.69
CA SER A 410 -21.59 23.42 11.18
C SER A 410 -22.13 22.60 12.33
N ALA A 411 -22.44 23.30 13.43
CA ALA A 411 -23.04 22.73 14.62
C ALA A 411 -24.42 22.09 14.37
N GLY A 412 -25.12 22.38 13.28
CA GLY A 412 -26.44 21.81 12.99
C GLY A 412 -27.60 22.47 13.74
N GLY A 413 -28.73 21.78 13.88
CA GLY A 413 -29.98 22.33 14.40
C GLY A 413 -30.22 22.07 15.89
N ALA A 414 -29.92 23.05 16.76
CA ALA A 414 -30.32 23.05 18.18
C ALA A 414 -31.70 23.70 18.41
N SER A 415 -32.71 23.31 17.63
CA SER A 415 -33.99 24.00 17.67
C SER A 415 -34.69 23.84 19.02
N LEU A 416 -34.95 24.96 19.70
CA LEU A 416 -35.77 25.05 20.91
C LEU A 416 -37.27 24.98 20.60
N GLU A 417 -37.63 24.96 19.32
CA GLU A 417 -39.00 24.83 18.85
C GLU A 417 -39.28 23.37 18.48
N PHE A 418 -40.41 22.85 18.95
CA PHE A 418 -40.95 21.54 18.58
C PHE A 418 -40.89 21.35 17.07
N GLN A 419 -40.10 20.37 16.64
CA GLN A 419 -39.86 20.08 15.23
C GLN A 419 -40.86 19.05 14.69
N ASN A 420 -41.28 18.08 15.51
CA ASN A 420 -42.28 17.08 15.15
C ASN A 420 -42.81 16.35 16.40
N ARG A 421 -43.92 15.62 16.25
CA ARG A 421 -44.57 14.81 17.30
C ARG A 421 -43.88 13.49 17.64
N ASN A 422 -42.78 13.18 16.97
CA ASN A 422 -41.98 11.98 17.20
C ASN A 422 -40.78 12.32 18.10
N ALA A 423 -40.99 13.07 19.17
CA ALA A 423 -39.98 13.42 20.15
C ALA A 423 -40.65 13.60 21.53
N PRO A 424 -39.93 13.52 22.66
CA PRO A 424 -40.53 13.69 23.97
C PRO A 424 -40.96 15.16 24.22
N VAL A 425 -42.26 15.43 24.39
CA VAL A 425 -42.85 16.79 24.26
C VAL A 425 -43.20 17.46 25.58
N HIS A 426 -42.82 18.72 25.75
CA HIS A 426 -43.15 19.58 26.89
C HIS A 426 -44.13 20.74 26.54
N ASN A 427 -44.71 21.33 27.60
CA ASN A 427 -45.78 22.36 27.62
C ASN A 427 -45.54 23.73 26.94
N LYS A 428 -44.43 23.86 26.23
CA LYS A 428 -44.02 25.07 25.51
C LYS A 428 -43.63 24.75 24.08
N ALA A 429 -44.04 23.58 23.59
CA ALA A 429 -43.57 23.03 22.33
C ALA A 429 -42.03 22.89 22.34
N GLN A 430 -41.48 22.24 23.37
CA GLN A 430 -40.04 22.01 23.54
C GLN A 430 -39.81 20.54 23.90
N CYS A 431 -38.59 20.01 23.71
CA CYS A 431 -38.30 18.65 24.15
C CYS A 431 -38.09 18.56 25.67
N ALA A 432 -38.43 17.40 26.25
CA ALA A 432 -38.22 17.09 27.66
C ALA A 432 -37.42 15.78 27.82
N PHE A 433 -36.48 15.80 28.78
CA PHE A 433 -35.71 14.64 29.21
C PHE A 433 -35.83 14.47 30.74
N PRO A 434 -35.57 13.25 31.29
CA PRO A 434 -35.64 12.99 32.73
C PRO A 434 -34.55 13.74 33.52
N THR A 435 -34.77 13.98 34.82
CA THR A 435 -33.75 14.50 35.76
C THR A 435 -33.13 13.37 36.59
N THR A 436 -31.91 13.60 37.09
CA THR A 436 -31.09 12.59 37.80
C THR A 436 -31.62 12.15 39.16
N ASP A 437 -32.59 12.86 39.74
CA ASP A 437 -33.15 12.58 41.06
C ASP A 437 -34.41 11.71 41.03
N ASN A 438 -34.90 11.30 39.84
CA ASN A 438 -36.16 10.55 39.65
C ASN A 438 -37.40 11.17 40.34
N ALA A 439 -37.28 12.40 40.87
CA ALA A 439 -38.29 13.09 41.66
C ALA A 439 -38.95 14.24 40.88
N GLY A 440 -38.54 14.45 39.63
CA GLY A 440 -39.04 15.51 38.78
C GLY A 440 -38.69 15.32 37.31
N TYR A 441 -38.86 16.41 36.57
CA TYR A 441 -38.54 16.53 35.15
C TYR A 441 -38.23 18.02 34.87
N VAL A 442 -37.62 18.28 33.71
CA VAL A 442 -37.25 19.57 33.11
C VAL A 442 -35.81 20.07 33.36
N LYS A 443 -34.97 19.92 32.33
CA LYS A 443 -34.26 21.06 31.76
C LYS A 443 -34.76 21.22 30.32
N VAL A 444 -35.34 22.37 30.02
CA VAL A 444 -35.85 22.71 28.69
C VAL A 444 -34.69 22.66 27.68
N THR A 445 -34.78 21.80 26.69
CA THR A 445 -33.68 21.58 25.72
C THR A 445 -34.23 21.42 24.32
N SER A 446 -33.34 21.47 23.32
CA SER A 446 -33.69 21.14 21.95
C SER A 446 -33.99 19.63 21.78
N CYS A 447 -34.53 19.27 20.63
CA CYS A 447 -34.77 17.88 20.23
C CYS A 447 -33.59 17.36 19.40
N SER A 448 -32.38 17.41 19.96
CA SER A 448 -31.15 17.19 19.21
C SER A 448 -30.29 16.03 19.72
N THR A 449 -29.33 15.58 18.90
CA THR A 449 -28.35 14.55 19.28
C THR A 449 -27.54 14.92 20.53
N ASP A 450 -27.10 16.18 20.67
CA ASP A 450 -26.39 16.65 21.87
C ASP A 450 -27.23 16.51 23.14
N ASP A 451 -28.54 16.80 23.06
CA ASP A 451 -29.43 16.70 24.21
C ASP A 451 -29.69 15.25 24.61
N TYR A 452 -29.86 14.38 23.61
CA TYR A 452 -30.01 12.94 23.82
C TYR A 452 -28.76 12.33 24.48
N ILE A 453 -27.58 12.65 23.95
CA ILE A 453 -26.28 12.21 24.50
C ILE A 453 -26.11 12.71 25.93
N ARG A 454 -26.40 13.99 26.18
CA ARG A 454 -26.32 14.57 27.52
C ARG A 454 -27.25 13.86 28.50
N ALA A 455 -28.49 13.58 28.10
CA ALA A 455 -29.44 12.84 28.95
C ALA A 455 -28.92 11.43 29.27
N ALA A 456 -28.42 10.70 28.28
CA ALA A 456 -27.83 9.37 28.48
C ALA A 456 -26.67 9.39 29.51
N ASN A 457 -25.79 10.40 29.39
CA ASN A 457 -24.63 10.56 30.25
C ASN A 457 -24.97 11.06 31.66
N GLU A 458 -25.94 11.97 31.79
CA GLU A 458 -26.41 12.45 33.10
C GLU A 458 -27.10 11.33 33.89
N LEU A 459 -27.90 10.50 33.22
CA LEU A 459 -28.64 9.38 33.81
C LEU A 459 -27.80 8.11 33.98
N ALA A 460 -26.57 8.11 33.48
CA ALA A 460 -25.69 6.95 33.46
C ALA A 460 -26.37 5.70 32.87
N VAL A 461 -26.91 5.80 31.65
CA VAL A 461 -27.54 4.65 30.98
C VAL A 461 -26.55 3.48 30.92
N CYS A 462 -26.96 2.29 31.40
CA CYS A 462 -26.09 1.13 31.65
C CYS A 462 -24.91 1.36 32.60
N GLY A 463 -25.01 2.29 33.53
CA GLY A 463 -23.90 2.65 34.43
C GLY A 463 -22.80 3.47 33.76
N TYR A 464 -23.02 3.96 32.54
CA TYR A 464 -21.99 4.59 31.70
C TYR A 464 -22.27 6.08 31.42
N LYS A 465 -21.23 6.91 31.35
CA LYS A 465 -21.33 8.39 31.25
C LYS A 465 -20.53 9.04 30.11
N ASP A 466 -20.03 8.24 29.20
CA ASP A 466 -19.17 8.60 28.06
C ASP A 466 -19.81 8.19 26.73
N TRP A 467 -21.14 8.11 26.68
CA TRP A 467 -21.90 7.86 25.47
C TRP A 467 -21.66 8.95 24.44
N ARG A 468 -21.58 8.53 23.17
CA ARG A 468 -21.42 9.37 21.99
C ARG A 468 -22.28 8.86 20.84
N LEU A 469 -22.39 9.66 19.79
CA LEU A 469 -22.81 9.11 18.51
C LEU A 469 -21.70 8.17 17.99
N PRO A 470 -22.07 7.01 17.44
CA PRO A 470 -21.14 6.14 16.74
C PRO A 470 -20.64 6.79 15.44
N SER A 471 -19.46 6.39 14.97
CA SER A 471 -19.03 6.66 13.61
C SER A 471 -19.93 5.92 12.61
N ILE A 472 -19.90 6.34 11.34
CA ILE A 472 -20.65 5.64 10.30
C ILE A 472 -20.19 4.20 10.12
N GLU A 473 -18.89 3.92 10.30
CA GLU A 473 -18.35 2.55 10.20
C GLU A 473 -18.73 1.70 11.39
N GLU A 474 -18.76 2.26 12.61
CA GLU A 474 -19.29 1.55 13.77
C GLU A 474 -20.76 1.17 13.58
N LEU A 475 -21.60 2.07 13.04
CA LEU A 475 -23.00 1.75 12.75
C LEU A 475 -23.14 0.61 11.74
N ARG A 476 -22.30 0.62 10.70
CA ARG A 476 -22.29 -0.43 9.68
C ARG A 476 -21.75 -1.75 10.21
N SER A 477 -20.87 -1.70 11.22
CA SER A 477 -20.27 -2.90 11.83
C SER A 477 -21.26 -3.75 12.64
N ILE A 478 -22.46 -3.27 12.94
CA ILE A 478 -23.52 -4.09 13.58
C ILE A 478 -24.64 -4.49 12.61
N ALA A 479 -24.49 -4.12 11.33
CA ALA A 479 -25.49 -4.38 10.30
C ALA A 479 -25.26 -5.75 9.64
N ASN A 480 -26.25 -6.62 9.76
CA ASN A 480 -26.38 -7.85 9.00
C ASN A 480 -26.92 -7.53 7.59
N TYR A 481 -26.07 -7.69 6.57
CA TYR A 481 -26.37 -7.44 5.17
C TYR A 481 -26.99 -8.64 4.45
N GLU A 482 -27.30 -9.71 5.17
CA GLU A 482 -27.98 -10.86 4.61
C GLU A 482 -29.47 -10.56 4.33
N ASN A 483 -29.87 -10.64 3.05
CA ASN A 483 -31.21 -10.29 2.54
C ASN A 483 -32.41 -11.05 3.18
N SER A 484 -32.17 -12.09 3.98
CA SER A 484 -33.21 -12.88 4.66
C SER A 484 -33.41 -12.54 6.13
N GLN A 485 -32.53 -11.72 6.71
CA GLN A 485 -32.56 -11.35 8.13
C GLN A 485 -32.88 -9.86 8.30
N THR A 486 -33.22 -9.46 9.53
CA THR A 486 -33.30 -8.05 9.89
C THR A 486 -31.92 -7.43 9.92
N LEU A 487 -31.81 -6.13 9.56
CA LEU A 487 -30.52 -5.45 9.50
C LEU A 487 -29.74 -5.53 10.82
N LEU A 488 -30.41 -5.49 11.97
CA LEU A 488 -29.75 -5.77 13.24
C LEU A 488 -30.24 -7.12 13.79
N ASP A 489 -29.37 -7.83 14.48
CA ASP A 489 -29.71 -9.06 15.21
C ASP A 489 -30.76 -8.74 16.29
N THR A 490 -32.00 -9.20 16.12
CA THR A 490 -33.11 -8.85 17.02
C THR A 490 -33.05 -9.53 18.38
N ASP A 491 -32.22 -10.57 18.56
CA ASP A 491 -32.03 -11.19 19.88
C ASP A 491 -31.18 -10.30 20.81
N TYR A 492 -30.46 -9.33 20.24
CA TYR A 492 -29.64 -8.35 20.95
C TYR A 492 -30.16 -6.91 20.77
N PHE A 493 -30.64 -6.58 19.58
CA PHE A 493 -31.12 -5.26 19.18
C PHE A 493 -32.64 -5.26 18.88
N TYR A 494 -33.43 -5.83 19.79
CA TYR A 494 -34.87 -6.09 19.61
C TYR A 494 -35.73 -4.86 19.27
N ASN A 495 -35.29 -3.65 19.63
CA ASN A 495 -36.01 -2.40 19.38
C ASN A 495 -35.52 -1.63 18.16
N TYR A 496 -35.15 -2.37 17.13
CA TYR A 496 -34.93 -1.83 15.79
C TYR A 496 -36.25 -1.75 15.02
N GLU A 497 -36.77 -0.54 14.79
CA GLU A 497 -37.85 -0.35 13.79
C GLU A 497 -37.33 0.51 12.65
N GLY A 498 -37.35 -0.07 11.45
CA GLY A 498 -36.94 0.59 10.22
C GLY A 498 -37.90 1.73 9.84
N GLY A 499 -37.35 2.76 9.19
CA GLY A 499 -38.11 3.81 8.52
C GLY A 499 -37.35 5.13 8.45
N ALA A 500 -36.72 5.54 9.56
CA ALA A 500 -35.87 6.71 9.62
C ALA A 500 -34.39 6.31 9.64
N PRO A 501 -33.49 7.08 8.98
CA PRO A 501 -32.07 6.81 9.07
C PRO A 501 -31.55 6.98 10.51
N ILE A 502 -30.37 6.43 10.79
CA ILE A 502 -29.69 6.54 12.08
C ILE A 502 -28.55 7.56 11.95
N TRP A 503 -28.53 8.55 12.84
CA TRP A 503 -27.45 9.53 12.87
C TRP A 503 -26.11 8.92 13.28
N SER A 504 -25.03 9.32 12.59
CA SER A 504 -23.65 9.11 13.03
C SER A 504 -23.02 10.41 13.53
N GLY A 505 -21.92 10.28 14.27
CA GLY A 505 -21.02 11.37 14.65
C GLY A 505 -20.00 11.72 13.58
N THR A 506 -19.99 11.03 12.42
CA THR A 506 -19.01 11.26 11.36
C THR A 506 -19.40 12.49 10.52
N PRO A 507 -18.55 13.54 10.50
CA PRO A 507 -18.78 14.71 9.67
C PRO A 507 -18.61 14.38 8.18
N SER A 508 -19.24 15.19 7.32
CA SER A 508 -19.12 15.07 5.87
C SER A 508 -18.17 16.13 5.30
N SER A 509 -17.26 15.72 4.41
CA SER A 509 -16.39 16.64 3.66
C SER A 509 -17.14 17.40 2.55
N ASN A 510 -18.33 16.93 2.15
CA ASN A 510 -19.09 17.46 1.01
C ASN A 510 -19.99 18.66 1.35
N GLY A 511 -19.94 19.18 2.58
CA GLY A 511 -20.59 20.42 2.95
C GLY A 511 -20.96 20.52 4.42
N GLU A 512 -20.71 21.70 5.00
CA GLU A 512 -20.83 21.98 6.43
C GLU A 512 -22.21 21.60 7.02
N GLY A 513 -23.28 21.69 6.21
CA GLY A 513 -24.66 21.39 6.62
C GLY A 513 -25.07 19.91 6.64
N THR A 514 -24.16 18.96 6.41
CA THR A 514 -24.48 17.51 6.33
C THR A 514 -23.65 16.66 7.28
N ALA A 515 -24.23 15.54 7.73
CA ALA A 515 -23.53 14.48 8.45
C ALA A 515 -23.87 13.12 7.82
N TRP A 516 -23.00 12.14 8.01
CA TRP A 516 -23.30 10.78 7.59
C TRP A 516 -24.40 10.17 8.47
N CYS A 517 -25.28 9.40 7.85
CA CYS A 517 -26.33 8.63 8.51
C CYS A 517 -26.44 7.26 7.82
N MET A 518 -26.90 6.26 8.56
CA MET A 518 -27.13 4.92 8.03
C MET A 518 -28.62 4.73 7.70
N ASP A 519 -28.94 4.20 6.53
CA ASP A 519 -30.31 3.82 6.21
C ASP A 519 -30.72 2.58 7.02
N SER A 520 -31.83 2.70 7.73
CA SER A 520 -32.33 1.64 8.60
C SER A 520 -32.95 0.45 7.86
N SER A 521 -32.98 0.44 6.53
CA SER A 521 -33.61 -0.63 5.77
C SER A 521 -32.58 -1.57 5.16
N ASN A 522 -31.38 -1.04 4.86
CA ASN A 522 -30.36 -1.75 4.10
C ASN A 522 -28.93 -1.46 4.55
N GLY A 523 -28.72 -0.68 5.62
CA GLY A 523 -27.40 -0.38 6.18
C GLY A 523 -26.53 0.50 5.31
N GLN A 524 -27.07 1.14 4.26
CA GLN A 524 -26.31 2.03 3.40
C GLN A 524 -25.99 3.35 4.10
N ALA A 525 -24.72 3.76 4.03
CA ALA A 525 -24.33 5.11 4.42
C ALA A 525 -24.83 6.14 3.40
N LYS A 526 -25.43 7.23 3.89
CA LYS A 526 -25.88 8.36 3.06
C LYS A 526 -25.68 9.69 3.79
N LEU A 527 -25.77 10.79 3.04
CA LEU A 527 -25.73 12.13 3.60
C LEU A 527 -27.11 12.56 4.07
N CYS A 528 -27.20 13.04 5.30
CA CYS A 528 -28.41 13.63 5.87
C CYS A 528 -28.16 15.11 6.24
N HIS A 529 -29.16 15.98 6.01
CA HIS A 529 -29.03 17.41 6.31
C HIS A 529 -29.29 17.69 7.79
N LYS A 530 -28.34 18.35 8.44
CA LYS A 530 -28.36 18.57 9.90
C LYS A 530 -29.53 19.44 10.38
N GLN A 531 -30.08 20.29 9.50
CA GLN A 531 -31.12 21.26 9.84
C GLN A 531 -32.55 20.84 9.48
N SER A 532 -32.72 19.96 8.49
CA SER A 532 -34.04 19.61 7.95
C SER A 532 -34.40 18.13 8.08
N ASN A 533 -33.44 17.25 8.36
CA ASN A 533 -33.71 15.85 8.66
C ASN A 533 -33.93 15.66 10.17
N SER A 534 -34.90 14.80 10.51
CA SER A 534 -34.94 14.14 11.82
C SER A 534 -34.66 12.65 11.61
N ALA A 535 -33.85 12.08 12.48
CA ALA A 535 -33.39 10.70 12.35
C ALA A 535 -33.32 10.02 13.72
N SER A 536 -33.28 8.70 13.71
CA SER A 536 -33.13 7.89 14.92
C SER A 536 -31.71 8.03 15.49
N ILE A 537 -31.57 7.79 16.79
CA ILE A 537 -30.28 7.77 17.49
C ILE A 537 -30.09 6.39 18.11
N ARG A 538 -28.88 5.83 17.96
CA ARG A 538 -28.38 4.74 18.79
C ARG A 538 -26.99 5.13 19.27
N LEU A 539 -26.81 5.24 20.58
CA LEU A 539 -25.52 5.63 21.14
C LEU A 539 -24.55 4.44 21.21
N ALA A 540 -23.26 4.78 21.17
CA ALA A 540 -22.16 3.86 21.39
C ALA A 540 -21.18 4.46 22.42
N ARG A 541 -20.42 3.60 23.07
CA ARG A 541 -19.28 3.97 23.92
C ARG A 541 -18.19 2.91 23.85
N GLY A 542 -17.00 3.27 24.35
CA GLY A 542 -15.84 2.39 24.31
C GLY A 542 -15.45 2.08 22.86
N GLY A 543 -15.19 0.81 22.61
CA GLY A 543 -14.37 0.37 21.50
C GLY A 543 -13.00 0.00 22.03
N LYS A 544 -12.53 -1.18 21.61
CA LYS A 544 -11.11 -1.47 21.46
C LYS A 544 -10.56 -0.34 20.57
N GLN A 545 -9.65 0.46 21.12
CA GLN A 545 -9.29 1.80 20.63
C GLN A 545 -8.09 1.79 19.73
#